data_AF-A0A2S9YMM7-F1
#
_entry.id   AF-A0A2S9YMM7-F1
#
_cell.length_a   1.000
_cell.length_b   1.000
_cell.length_c   1.000
_cell.angle_alpha   90.00
_cell.angle_beta   90.00
_cell.angle_gamma   90.00
#
_symmetry.space_group_name_H-M   'P 1'
#
loop_
_entity.id
_entity.type
_entity.pdbx_description
1 polymer ?
#
loop_
_entity_poly.entity_id
_entity_poly.type
_entity_poly.pdbx_seq_one_letter_code
_entity_poly.pdbx_strand_id
1 'polypeptide(L)'
;MPAARSLSRSPLWPVVERHLDELEATLEAWHDGLDAPDFNLGGLAELLESRVELHLDGLRVAGPAALEPVIWPMFFSMFETADESRAAAASLAVLTLAPTSAWGPLLDALGGNDDALTSGVTRALCLAQPAGLDGWLQTQIAAPESEAQPHRLAGLVRALADRGGSPRELTTLLTRPEPELLGAAAYAARHARDPASAHALAALLDHQDPRVRAEAIESGLIRQQRSAWAAAQAMAFEQHDPSTRRRALTWVAAIGDIELHERLLARLGACGDALELADLLWAASVCGRPAAVDLALAHLGDAKLGPLAGEVICAITGLTGEEEQLWQDRPLAEDGLPPLALDDLDADLTLSSDDLLPMPEPVALAQWWTQRRADLLSAPRLLAGQPWSSSNLLEQLRHGPLRRNHALGLELAVRSAGLAQVNTRTWVAQQVRALGATSSDTITLVRGLGVQDG
;
A
#
# COMPACT_ATOMS: atom_id res chain seq x y z
N MET A 1 -16.74 -60.28 5.89
CA MET A 1 -16.01 -59.02 5.61
C MET A 1 -16.68 -57.91 6.41
N PRO A 2 -16.06 -57.36 7.45
CA PRO A 2 -16.69 -56.28 8.20
C PRO A 2 -16.55 -54.97 7.41
N ALA A 3 -17.66 -54.23 7.31
CA ALA A 3 -17.71 -52.91 6.71
C ALA A 3 -16.78 -51.95 7.46
N ALA A 4 -15.90 -51.28 6.72
CA ALA A 4 -15.10 -50.18 7.24
C ALA A 4 -16.06 -49.06 7.67
N ARG A 5 -16.27 -48.91 8.97
CA ARG A 5 -16.85 -47.70 9.55
C ARG A 5 -15.86 -46.56 9.30
N SER A 6 -16.15 -45.68 8.35
CA SER A 6 -15.49 -44.38 8.28
C SER A 6 -15.85 -43.61 9.54
N LEU A 7 -14.97 -43.64 10.55
CA LEU A 7 -15.03 -42.70 11.65
C LEU A 7 -14.73 -41.32 11.07
N SER A 8 -15.76 -40.58 10.68
CA SER A 8 -15.66 -39.13 10.50
C SER A 8 -15.36 -38.53 11.87
N ARG A 9 -14.08 -38.53 12.26
CA ARG A 9 -13.66 -37.85 13.49
C ARG A 9 -13.93 -36.38 13.27
N SER A 10 -14.84 -35.80 14.07
CA SER A 10 -15.04 -34.36 14.10
C SER A 10 -13.70 -33.67 14.34
N PRO A 11 -13.43 -32.53 13.68
CA PRO A 11 -12.23 -31.76 13.92
C PRO A 11 -12.09 -31.42 15.41
N LEU A 12 -10.85 -31.31 15.87
CA LEU A 12 -10.58 -30.78 17.21
C LEU A 12 -10.74 -29.26 17.15
N TRP A 13 -11.89 -28.74 17.57
CA TRP A 13 -12.20 -27.30 17.47
C TRP A 13 -11.14 -26.37 18.07
N PRO A 14 -10.47 -26.68 19.20
CA PRO A 14 -9.38 -25.85 19.70
C PRO A 14 -8.19 -25.72 18.74
N VAL A 15 -7.98 -26.72 17.87
CA VAL A 15 -6.94 -26.65 16.82
C VAL A 15 -7.39 -25.76 15.68
N VAL A 16 -8.68 -25.79 15.32
CA VAL A 16 -9.25 -24.92 14.29
C VAL A 16 -9.23 -23.46 14.75
N GLU A 17 -9.61 -23.20 15.99
CA GLU A 17 -9.50 -21.88 16.64
C GLU A 17 -8.07 -21.38 16.62
N ARG A 18 -7.09 -22.25 16.99
CA ARG A 18 -5.67 -21.91 16.89
C ARG A 18 -5.25 -21.53 15.47
N HIS A 19 -5.70 -22.25 14.44
CA HIS A 19 -5.39 -21.87 13.05
C HIS A 19 -5.96 -20.51 12.69
N LEU A 20 -7.12 -20.14 13.23
CA LEU A 20 -7.75 -18.86 12.94
C LEU A 20 -7.05 -17.70 13.69
N ASP A 21 -6.67 -17.88 14.95
CA ASP A 21 -5.89 -16.89 15.72
C ASP A 21 -4.50 -16.66 15.10
N GLU A 22 -3.83 -17.73 14.68
CA GLU A 22 -2.51 -17.62 14.03
C GLU A 22 -2.61 -17.04 12.62
N LEU A 23 -3.74 -17.22 11.92
CA LEU A 23 -4.01 -16.58 10.65
C LEU A 23 -4.13 -15.06 10.82
N GLU A 24 -4.85 -14.59 11.84
CA GLU A 24 -4.94 -13.17 12.20
C GLU A 24 -3.55 -12.56 12.43
N ALA A 25 -2.77 -13.12 13.37
CA ALA A 25 -1.44 -12.61 13.68
C ALA A 25 -0.49 -12.65 12.47
N THR A 26 -0.59 -13.67 11.62
CA THR A 26 0.25 -13.77 10.42
C THR A 26 -0.19 -12.78 9.34
N LEU A 27 -1.49 -12.51 9.19
CA LEU A 27 -1.99 -11.51 8.25
C LEU A 27 -1.61 -10.08 8.65
N GLU A 28 -1.61 -9.78 9.95
CA GLU A 28 -1.11 -8.52 10.49
C GLU A 28 0.38 -8.35 10.17
N ALA A 29 1.22 -9.34 10.51
CA ALA A 29 2.64 -9.32 10.19
C ALA A 29 2.90 -9.24 8.67
N TRP A 30 2.09 -9.90 7.84
CA TRP A 30 2.14 -9.78 6.38
C TRP A 30 1.79 -8.37 5.90
N HIS A 31 0.79 -7.73 6.51
CA HIS A 31 0.42 -6.35 6.19
C HIS A 31 1.58 -5.40 6.46
N ASP A 32 2.18 -5.47 7.65
CA ASP A 32 3.33 -4.64 8.03
C ASP A 32 4.54 -4.92 7.13
N GLY A 33 4.75 -6.18 6.76
CA GLY A 33 5.82 -6.61 5.86
C GLY A 33 5.75 -5.95 4.47
N LEU A 34 4.58 -5.49 4.01
CA LEU A 34 4.43 -4.80 2.72
C LEU A 34 5.07 -3.41 2.70
N ASP A 35 5.23 -2.78 3.87
CA ASP A 35 5.82 -1.44 4.04
C ASP A 35 7.22 -1.48 4.70
N ALA A 36 7.69 -2.69 5.03
CA ALA A 36 8.95 -2.91 5.75
C ALA A 36 10.20 -2.67 4.86
N PRO A 37 11.27 -2.06 5.42
CA PRO A 37 12.50 -1.75 4.69
C PRO A 37 13.44 -2.96 4.48
N ASP A 38 13.28 -4.01 5.27
CA ASP A 38 14.11 -5.22 5.28
C ASP A 38 13.48 -6.41 4.54
N PHE A 39 12.21 -6.28 4.13
CA PHE A 39 11.54 -7.28 3.29
C PHE A 39 11.69 -6.97 1.79
N ASN A 40 11.79 -8.04 1.01
CA ASN A 40 11.52 -8.03 -0.43
C ASN A 40 10.40 -9.05 -0.73
N LEU A 41 9.94 -9.13 -2.00
CA LEU A 41 8.86 -10.07 -2.37
C LEU A 41 9.19 -11.53 -2.04
N GLY A 42 10.44 -11.95 -2.19
CA GLY A 42 10.88 -13.31 -1.86
C GLY A 42 10.76 -13.61 -0.37
N GLY A 43 11.29 -12.73 0.47
CA GLY A 43 11.20 -12.84 1.92
C GLY A 43 9.76 -12.82 2.43
N LEU A 44 8.91 -11.96 1.88
CA LEU A 44 7.49 -11.88 2.25
C LEU A 44 6.76 -13.18 1.91
N ALA A 45 7.01 -13.74 0.72
CA ALA A 45 6.41 -15.01 0.29
C ALA A 45 6.85 -16.20 1.16
N GLU A 46 8.14 -16.29 1.44
CA GLU A 46 8.73 -17.41 2.19
C GLU A 46 8.35 -17.37 3.68
N LEU A 47 8.48 -16.20 4.32
CA LEU A 47 8.36 -16.08 5.77
C LEU A 47 6.93 -15.87 6.25
N LEU A 48 6.10 -15.19 5.45
CA LEU A 48 4.76 -14.74 5.87
C LEU A 48 3.64 -15.37 5.04
N GLU A 49 3.66 -15.28 3.71
CA GLU A 49 2.57 -15.85 2.89
C GLU A 49 2.47 -17.38 3.00
N SER A 50 3.61 -18.07 3.09
CA SER A 50 3.65 -19.53 3.28
C SER A 50 3.00 -19.95 4.61
N ARG A 51 3.08 -19.11 5.65
CA ARG A 51 2.41 -19.34 6.94
C ARG A 51 0.90 -19.05 6.84
N VAL A 52 0.51 -17.98 6.17
CA VAL A 52 -0.92 -17.70 5.88
C VAL A 52 -1.56 -18.90 5.21
N GLU A 53 -0.93 -19.42 4.14
CA GLU A 53 -1.46 -20.56 3.40
C GLU A 53 -1.50 -21.83 4.26
N LEU A 54 -0.51 -22.06 5.13
CA LEU A 54 -0.52 -23.17 6.09
C LEU A 54 -1.74 -23.11 7.02
N HIS A 55 -2.08 -21.93 7.54
CA HIS A 55 -3.23 -21.78 8.42
C HIS A 55 -4.55 -21.93 7.66
N LEU A 56 -4.65 -21.37 6.45
CA LEU A 56 -5.79 -21.59 5.56
C LEU A 56 -5.98 -23.06 5.20
N ASP A 57 -4.91 -23.81 4.95
CA ASP A 57 -4.96 -25.25 4.72
C ASP A 57 -5.46 -26.02 5.94
N GLY A 58 -5.02 -25.64 7.15
CA GLY A 58 -5.56 -26.17 8.41
C GLY A 58 -7.07 -25.97 8.52
N LEU A 59 -7.58 -24.80 8.14
CA LEU A 59 -9.01 -24.50 8.09
C LEU A 59 -9.72 -25.32 7.00
N ARG A 60 -9.12 -25.49 5.81
CA ARG A 60 -9.66 -26.32 4.71
C ARG A 60 -9.81 -27.79 5.12
N VAL A 61 -8.90 -28.32 5.94
CA VAL A 61 -9.01 -29.68 6.50
C VAL A 61 -10.22 -29.81 7.43
N ALA A 62 -10.53 -28.79 8.23
CA ALA A 62 -11.74 -28.76 9.05
C ALA A 62 -13.02 -28.62 8.19
N GLY A 63 -12.89 -27.95 7.05
CA GLY A 63 -13.93 -27.78 6.04
C GLY A 63 -15.09 -26.88 6.51
N PRO A 64 -16.21 -26.85 5.77
CA PRO A 64 -17.36 -25.99 6.09
C PRO A 64 -17.97 -26.25 7.48
N ALA A 65 -17.70 -27.40 8.09
CA ALA A 65 -18.16 -27.73 9.44
C ALA A 65 -17.54 -26.83 10.53
N ALA A 66 -16.44 -26.12 10.23
CA ALA A 66 -15.80 -25.15 11.12
C ALA A 66 -16.53 -23.79 11.19
N LEU A 67 -17.45 -23.51 10.25
CA LEU A 67 -18.13 -22.22 10.15
C LEU A 67 -18.92 -21.91 11.43
N GLU A 68 -19.84 -22.80 11.81
CA GLU A 68 -20.72 -22.60 12.97
C GLU A 68 -19.99 -22.60 14.33
N PRO A 69 -19.09 -23.55 14.66
CA PRO A 69 -18.51 -23.62 15.99
C PRO A 69 -17.33 -22.66 16.23
N VAL A 70 -16.68 -22.13 15.18
CA VAL A 70 -15.42 -21.37 15.32
C VAL A 70 -15.44 -20.06 14.53
N ILE A 71 -15.65 -20.12 13.22
CA ILE A 71 -15.41 -18.95 12.34
C ILE A 71 -16.50 -17.89 12.51
N TRP A 72 -17.78 -18.29 12.53
CA TRP A 72 -18.89 -17.35 12.74
C TRP A 72 -18.89 -16.73 14.14
N PRO A 73 -18.67 -17.47 15.24
CA PRO A 73 -18.48 -16.86 16.54
C PRO A 73 -17.42 -15.76 16.56
N MET A 74 -16.25 -16.00 15.95
CA MET A 74 -15.21 -14.97 15.85
C MET A 74 -15.64 -13.78 14.97
N PHE A 75 -16.23 -14.05 13.81
CA PHE A 75 -16.69 -12.98 12.91
C PHE A 75 -17.76 -12.11 13.58
N PHE A 76 -18.75 -12.72 14.24
CA PHE A 76 -19.84 -11.98 14.85
C PHE A 76 -19.43 -11.22 16.11
N SER A 77 -18.41 -11.66 16.85
CA SER A 77 -17.90 -10.86 17.97
C SER A 77 -17.28 -9.53 17.53
N MET A 78 -16.90 -9.39 16.25
CA MET A 78 -16.37 -8.13 15.69
C MET A 78 -17.43 -7.04 15.53
N PHE A 79 -18.71 -7.36 15.61
CA PHE A 79 -19.76 -6.33 15.71
C PHE A 79 -19.80 -5.65 17.10
N GLU A 80 -19.13 -6.25 18.10
CA GLU A 80 -19.04 -5.71 19.46
C GLU A 80 -17.66 -5.12 19.76
N THR A 81 -16.60 -5.81 19.33
CA THR A 81 -15.20 -5.39 19.51
C THR A 81 -14.46 -5.52 18.19
N ALA A 82 -14.59 -4.52 17.33
CA ALA A 82 -14.01 -4.57 16.00
C ALA A 82 -12.49 -4.47 16.04
N ASP A 83 -11.84 -5.33 15.27
CA ASP A 83 -10.42 -5.31 14.97
C ASP A 83 -10.25 -5.62 13.48
N GLU A 84 -9.46 -4.81 12.77
CA GLU A 84 -9.33 -4.91 11.31
C GLU A 84 -8.67 -6.23 10.88
N SER A 85 -7.56 -6.61 11.53
CA SER A 85 -6.78 -7.81 11.22
C SER A 85 -7.62 -9.07 11.47
N ARG A 86 -8.35 -9.10 12.58
CA ARG A 86 -9.25 -10.19 12.94
C ARG A 86 -10.45 -10.29 12.03
N ALA A 87 -11.08 -9.16 11.68
CA ALA A 87 -12.15 -9.12 10.71
C ALA A 87 -11.68 -9.62 9.34
N ALA A 88 -10.47 -9.27 8.92
CA ALA A 88 -9.87 -9.76 7.69
C ALA A 88 -9.62 -11.28 7.73
N ALA A 89 -9.04 -11.80 8.81
CA ALA A 89 -8.77 -13.23 8.98
C ALA A 89 -10.04 -14.08 8.98
N ALA A 90 -11.04 -13.70 9.79
CA ALA A 90 -12.33 -14.37 9.85
C ALA A 90 -13.05 -14.32 8.49
N SER A 91 -13.05 -13.17 7.83
CA SER A 91 -13.66 -13.03 6.50
C SER A 91 -12.94 -13.85 5.43
N LEU A 92 -11.61 -13.92 5.47
CA LEU A 92 -10.83 -14.74 4.54
C LEU A 92 -11.10 -16.24 4.76
N ALA A 93 -11.25 -16.66 6.02
CA ALA A 93 -11.67 -18.03 6.36
C ALA A 93 -13.07 -18.35 5.82
N VAL A 94 -14.03 -17.42 5.96
CA VAL A 94 -15.37 -17.55 5.37
C VAL A 94 -15.30 -17.66 3.85
N LEU A 95 -14.58 -16.77 3.18
CA LEU A 95 -14.43 -16.78 1.72
C LEU A 95 -13.73 -18.05 1.21
N THR A 96 -12.93 -18.69 2.06
CA THR A 96 -12.22 -19.94 1.77
C THR A 96 -13.11 -21.18 1.93
N LEU A 97 -13.98 -21.20 2.94
CA LEU A 97 -14.72 -22.41 3.34
C LEU A 97 -16.20 -22.39 2.98
N ALA A 98 -16.83 -21.22 3.01
CA ALA A 98 -18.25 -21.08 2.81
C ALA A 98 -18.60 -20.98 1.32
N PRO A 99 -19.69 -21.62 0.86
CA PRO A 99 -20.22 -21.37 -0.47
C PRO A 99 -20.68 -19.90 -0.58
N THR A 100 -20.69 -19.36 -1.80
CA THR A 100 -21.09 -17.95 -2.07
C THR A 100 -22.48 -17.59 -1.53
N SER A 101 -23.40 -18.55 -1.44
CA SER A 101 -24.74 -18.37 -0.86
C SER A 101 -24.73 -18.04 0.64
N ALA A 102 -23.62 -18.28 1.33
CA ALA A 102 -23.45 -18.06 2.77
C ALA A 102 -22.66 -16.77 3.09
N TRP A 103 -22.33 -15.93 2.11
CA TRP A 103 -21.55 -14.70 2.31
C TRP A 103 -22.41 -13.49 2.73
N GLY A 104 -23.71 -13.67 2.97
CA GLY A 104 -24.62 -12.62 3.44
C GLY A 104 -24.08 -11.80 4.62
N PRO A 105 -23.55 -12.44 5.70
CA PRO A 105 -22.96 -11.72 6.83
C PRO A 105 -21.80 -10.78 6.45
N LEU A 106 -21.01 -11.11 5.42
CA LEU A 106 -19.94 -10.23 4.94
C LEU A 106 -20.52 -8.97 4.30
N LEU A 107 -21.61 -9.10 3.54
CA LEU A 107 -22.32 -7.96 2.96
C LEU A 107 -22.94 -7.08 4.04
N ASP A 108 -23.51 -7.69 5.09
CA ASP A 108 -24.09 -6.96 6.22
C ASP A 108 -23.02 -6.18 6.98
N ALA A 109 -21.85 -6.77 7.20
CA ALA A 109 -20.70 -6.09 7.78
C ALA A 109 -20.23 -4.88 6.95
N LEU A 110 -20.15 -5.01 5.61
CA LEU A 110 -19.82 -3.89 4.73
C LEU A 110 -20.86 -2.76 4.73
N GLY A 111 -22.11 -3.06 5.10
CA GLY A 111 -23.19 -2.07 5.22
C GLY A 111 -23.28 -1.42 6.60
N GLY A 112 -22.42 -1.83 7.54
CA GLY A 112 -22.37 -1.29 8.90
C GLY A 112 -21.69 0.08 8.99
N ASN A 113 -21.60 0.59 10.21
CA ASN A 113 -20.95 1.87 10.54
C ASN A 113 -19.59 1.69 11.24
N ASP A 114 -19.08 0.45 11.31
CA ASP A 114 -17.79 0.16 11.94
C ASP A 114 -16.69 0.10 10.88
N ASP A 115 -15.76 1.05 10.95
CA ASP A 115 -14.69 1.21 9.96
C ASP A 115 -13.71 0.04 9.97
N ALA A 116 -13.37 -0.51 11.14
CA ALA A 116 -12.40 -1.60 11.26
C ALA A 116 -12.97 -2.90 10.69
N LEU A 117 -14.23 -3.20 11.02
CA LEU A 117 -14.95 -4.34 10.44
C LEU A 117 -15.10 -4.21 8.92
N THR A 118 -15.48 -3.02 8.44
CA THR A 118 -15.63 -2.75 6.99
C THR A 118 -14.31 -2.88 6.25
N SER A 119 -13.21 -2.33 6.81
CA SER A 119 -11.87 -2.43 6.24
C SER A 119 -11.40 -3.89 6.20
N GLY A 120 -11.57 -4.64 7.28
CA GLY A 120 -11.18 -6.04 7.36
C GLY A 120 -11.92 -6.92 6.35
N VAL A 121 -13.24 -6.76 6.21
CA VAL A 121 -14.02 -7.50 5.20
C VAL A 121 -13.60 -7.11 3.78
N THR A 122 -13.40 -5.81 3.52
CA THR A 122 -12.93 -5.31 2.22
C THR A 122 -11.56 -5.92 1.88
N ARG A 123 -10.62 -5.91 2.84
CA ARG A 123 -9.29 -6.51 2.71
C ARG A 123 -9.38 -7.99 2.37
N ALA A 124 -10.22 -8.75 3.06
CA ALA A 124 -10.41 -10.17 2.78
C ALA A 124 -10.93 -10.40 1.35
N LEU A 125 -11.87 -9.58 0.86
CA LEU A 125 -12.35 -9.65 -0.52
C LEU A 125 -11.27 -9.30 -1.55
N CYS A 126 -10.39 -8.34 -1.25
CA CYS A 126 -9.24 -8.03 -2.10
C CYS A 126 -8.32 -9.26 -2.25
N LEU A 127 -8.04 -9.94 -1.13
CA LEU A 127 -7.07 -11.03 -1.05
C LEU A 127 -7.62 -12.40 -1.49
N ALA A 128 -8.90 -12.67 -1.26
CA ALA A 128 -9.47 -14.00 -1.49
C ALA A 128 -9.33 -14.44 -2.96
N GLN A 129 -9.07 -15.73 -3.19
CA GLN A 129 -8.96 -16.29 -4.54
C GLN A 129 -10.02 -17.37 -4.91
N PRO A 130 -11.29 -17.30 -4.45
CA PRO A 130 -12.31 -18.22 -4.93
C PRO A 130 -12.64 -17.93 -6.41
N ALA A 131 -12.87 -18.99 -7.17
CA ALA A 131 -13.26 -18.88 -8.57
C ALA A 131 -14.59 -18.11 -8.71
N GLY A 132 -14.63 -17.13 -9.62
CA GLY A 132 -15.85 -16.35 -9.89
C GLY A 132 -16.10 -15.16 -8.96
N LEU A 133 -15.19 -14.85 -8.02
CA LEU A 133 -15.33 -13.72 -7.09
C LEU A 133 -15.57 -12.39 -7.81
N ASP A 134 -14.81 -12.08 -8.87
CA ASP A 134 -14.93 -10.82 -9.60
C ASP A 134 -16.32 -10.66 -10.24
N GLY A 135 -16.89 -11.77 -10.74
CA GLY A 135 -18.25 -11.81 -11.28
C GLY A 135 -19.32 -11.67 -10.19
N TRP A 136 -19.07 -12.24 -9.01
CA TRP A 136 -19.93 -12.04 -7.85
C TRP A 136 -19.90 -10.58 -7.38
N LEU A 137 -18.72 -9.96 -7.26
CA LEU A 137 -18.57 -8.54 -6.90
C LEU A 137 -19.35 -7.64 -7.87
N GLN A 138 -19.19 -7.85 -9.18
CA GLN A 138 -19.96 -7.08 -10.19
C GLN A 138 -21.48 -7.27 -10.03
N THR A 139 -21.92 -8.49 -9.71
CA THR A 139 -23.35 -8.76 -9.47
C THR A 139 -23.86 -8.04 -8.22
N GLN A 140 -23.08 -8.01 -7.14
CA GLN A 140 -23.46 -7.32 -5.90
C GLN A 140 -23.42 -5.79 -6.05
N ILE A 141 -22.49 -5.24 -6.82
CA ILE A 141 -22.43 -3.80 -7.12
C ILE A 141 -23.68 -3.36 -7.89
N ALA A 142 -24.12 -4.16 -8.86
CA ALA A 142 -25.32 -3.89 -9.66
C ALA A 142 -26.65 -4.22 -8.94
N ALA A 143 -26.59 -4.77 -7.72
CA ALA A 143 -27.78 -5.18 -6.99
C ALA A 143 -28.55 -3.95 -6.45
N PRO A 144 -29.89 -3.88 -6.60
CA PRO A 144 -30.70 -2.77 -6.09
C PRO A 144 -30.54 -2.52 -4.59
N GLU A 145 -30.33 -3.58 -3.79
CA GLU A 145 -30.11 -3.49 -2.35
C GLU A 145 -28.83 -2.70 -2.00
N SER A 146 -27.84 -2.74 -2.87
CA SER A 146 -26.58 -2.02 -2.70
C SER A 146 -26.75 -0.53 -2.98
N GLU A 147 -27.67 -0.11 -3.88
CA GLU A 147 -27.94 1.31 -4.14
C GLU A 147 -28.38 2.08 -2.89
N ALA A 148 -29.02 1.39 -1.94
CA ALA A 148 -29.44 1.96 -0.66
C ALA A 148 -28.35 1.94 0.43
N GLN A 149 -27.18 1.35 0.16
CA GLN A 149 -26.09 1.15 1.13
C GLN A 149 -24.73 1.62 0.58
N PRO A 150 -24.43 2.92 0.63
CA PRO A 150 -23.21 3.49 0.07
C PRO A 150 -21.91 2.90 0.61
N HIS A 151 -21.82 2.60 1.91
CA HIS A 151 -20.65 1.95 2.52
C HIS A 151 -20.41 0.55 1.95
N ARG A 152 -21.48 -0.24 1.80
CA ARG A 152 -21.42 -1.56 1.17
C ARG A 152 -20.91 -1.46 -0.27
N LEU A 153 -21.46 -0.53 -1.04
CA LEU A 153 -20.99 -0.27 -2.40
C LEU A 153 -19.52 0.15 -2.42
N ALA A 154 -19.08 1.02 -1.51
CA ALA A 154 -17.70 1.48 -1.45
C ALA A 154 -16.72 0.32 -1.25
N GLY A 155 -17.00 -0.58 -0.29
CA GLY A 155 -16.20 -1.78 -0.03
C GLY A 155 -16.17 -2.74 -1.22
N LEU A 156 -17.32 -3.01 -1.85
CA LEU A 156 -17.40 -3.87 -3.04
C LEU A 156 -16.64 -3.30 -4.24
N VAL A 157 -16.78 -2.00 -4.50
CA VAL A 157 -16.08 -1.28 -5.57
C VAL A 157 -14.58 -1.28 -5.32
N ARG A 158 -14.15 -1.02 -4.09
CA ARG A 158 -12.73 -1.07 -3.70
C ARG A 158 -12.15 -2.46 -3.90
N ALA A 159 -12.85 -3.51 -3.44
CA ALA A 159 -12.42 -4.88 -3.62
C ALA A 159 -12.30 -5.28 -5.09
N LEU A 160 -13.25 -4.89 -5.94
CA LEU A 160 -13.17 -5.15 -7.38
C LEU A 160 -11.99 -4.41 -8.02
N ALA A 161 -11.76 -3.16 -7.64
CA ALA A 161 -10.68 -2.33 -8.16
C ALA A 161 -9.29 -2.86 -7.78
N ASP A 162 -9.07 -3.27 -6.52
CA ASP A 162 -7.81 -3.87 -6.09
C ASP A 162 -7.45 -5.14 -6.86
N ARG A 163 -8.46 -5.81 -7.40
CA ARG A 163 -8.32 -7.01 -8.24
C ARG A 163 -8.13 -6.68 -9.72
N GLY A 164 -7.97 -5.40 -10.05
CA GLY A 164 -7.77 -4.89 -11.41
C GLY A 164 -9.07 -4.72 -12.22
N GLY A 165 -10.22 -4.87 -11.58
CA GLY A 165 -11.53 -4.71 -12.21
C GLY A 165 -12.03 -3.25 -12.18
N SER A 166 -13.08 -2.98 -12.94
CA SER A 166 -13.80 -1.72 -12.88
C SER A 166 -15.31 -1.98 -12.89
N PRO A 167 -16.11 -1.34 -12.02
CA PRO A 167 -17.57 -1.46 -12.04
C PRO A 167 -18.15 -1.10 -13.41
N ARG A 168 -19.20 -1.80 -13.84
CA ARG A 168 -19.88 -1.45 -15.10
C ARG A 168 -20.60 -0.10 -15.01
N GLU A 169 -21.01 0.25 -13.81
CA GLU A 169 -21.76 1.45 -13.45
C GLU A 169 -20.84 2.62 -13.06
N LEU A 170 -19.52 2.52 -13.32
CA LEU A 170 -18.51 3.46 -12.82
C LEU A 170 -18.88 4.93 -13.03
N THR A 171 -19.34 5.32 -14.22
CA THR A 171 -19.70 6.72 -14.51
C THR A 171 -20.83 7.21 -13.61
N THR A 172 -21.82 6.36 -13.30
CA THR A 172 -22.90 6.68 -12.36
C THR A 172 -22.34 6.81 -10.94
N LEU A 173 -21.48 5.87 -10.53
CA LEU A 173 -20.86 5.88 -9.20
C LEU A 173 -20.02 7.14 -8.94
N LEU A 174 -19.32 7.65 -9.97
CA LEU A 174 -18.53 8.90 -9.89
C LEU A 174 -19.38 10.18 -9.72
N THR A 175 -20.72 10.08 -9.75
CA THR A 175 -21.64 11.21 -9.56
C THR A 175 -22.44 11.14 -8.26
N ARG A 176 -22.23 10.08 -7.48
CA ARG A 176 -22.88 9.87 -6.19
C ARG A 176 -22.36 10.87 -5.15
N PRO A 177 -23.19 11.38 -4.22
CA PRO A 177 -22.73 12.40 -3.27
C PRO A 177 -21.91 11.84 -2.10
N GLU A 178 -21.96 10.53 -1.84
CA GLU A 178 -21.34 9.93 -0.66
C GLU A 178 -19.80 9.85 -0.79
N PRO A 179 -19.00 10.49 0.08
CA PRO A 179 -17.55 10.59 -0.08
C PRO A 179 -16.81 9.24 -0.13
N GLU A 180 -17.20 8.27 0.70
CA GLU A 180 -16.58 6.95 0.76
C GLU A 180 -16.76 6.21 -0.58
N LEU A 181 -17.98 6.27 -1.14
CA LEU A 181 -18.30 5.69 -2.43
C LEU A 181 -17.61 6.43 -3.57
N LEU A 182 -17.58 7.77 -3.53
CA LEU A 182 -16.84 8.58 -4.50
C LEU A 182 -15.35 8.26 -4.49
N GLY A 183 -14.74 8.10 -3.32
CA GLY A 183 -13.34 7.71 -3.19
C GLY A 183 -13.08 6.33 -3.80
N ALA A 184 -13.93 5.35 -3.51
CA ALA A 184 -13.83 4.01 -4.10
C ALA A 184 -14.03 4.02 -5.63
N ALA A 185 -15.00 4.78 -6.13
CA ALA A 185 -15.25 4.94 -7.56
C ALA A 185 -14.09 5.67 -8.27
N ALA A 186 -13.58 6.75 -7.67
CA ALA A 186 -12.41 7.47 -8.18
C ALA A 186 -11.19 6.56 -8.23
N TYR A 187 -10.97 5.73 -7.20
CA TYR A 187 -9.92 4.71 -7.20
C TYR A 187 -10.11 3.71 -8.35
N ALA A 188 -11.31 3.14 -8.49
CA ALA A 188 -11.65 2.17 -9.54
C ALA A 188 -11.52 2.72 -10.96
N ALA A 189 -11.61 4.04 -11.13
CA ALA A 189 -11.48 4.69 -12.42
C ALA A 189 -10.10 4.51 -13.06
N ARG A 190 -9.04 4.16 -12.30
CA ARG A 190 -7.70 3.84 -12.84
C ARG A 190 -7.67 2.67 -13.82
N HIS A 191 -8.68 1.78 -13.75
CA HIS A 191 -8.82 0.64 -14.66
C HIS A 191 -9.74 0.94 -15.85
N ALA A 192 -10.42 2.08 -15.86
CA ALA A 192 -11.32 2.49 -16.93
C ALA A 192 -10.60 3.26 -18.04
N ARG A 193 -11.11 3.13 -19.27
CA ARG A 193 -10.55 3.79 -20.46
C ARG A 193 -11.55 4.65 -21.23
N ASP A 194 -12.82 4.63 -20.84
CA ASP A 194 -13.86 5.38 -21.53
C ASP A 194 -13.77 6.88 -21.24
N PRO A 195 -14.12 7.76 -22.21
CA PRO A 195 -14.07 9.21 -22.01
C PRO A 195 -15.06 9.74 -20.97
N ALA A 196 -16.21 9.07 -20.76
CA ALA A 196 -17.25 9.56 -19.87
C ALA A 196 -16.78 9.50 -18.40
N SER A 197 -16.16 8.40 -17.99
CA SER A 197 -15.53 8.28 -16.67
C SER A 197 -14.34 9.23 -16.51
N ALA A 198 -13.59 9.55 -17.58
CA ALA A 198 -12.50 10.53 -17.50
C ALA A 198 -13.02 11.93 -17.15
N HIS A 199 -14.11 12.34 -17.79
CA HIS A 199 -14.74 13.63 -17.53
C HIS A 199 -15.31 13.70 -16.10
N ALA A 200 -16.01 12.64 -15.66
CA ALA A 200 -16.54 12.57 -14.30
C ALA A 200 -15.42 12.59 -13.25
N LEU A 201 -14.32 11.86 -13.47
CA LEU A 201 -13.15 11.86 -12.58
C LEU A 201 -12.50 13.25 -12.47
N ALA A 202 -12.40 13.99 -13.58
CA ALA A 202 -11.80 15.33 -13.60
C ALA A 202 -12.60 16.33 -12.73
N ALA A 203 -13.91 16.15 -12.59
CA ALA A 203 -14.74 16.98 -11.72
C ALA A 203 -14.44 16.78 -10.22
N LEU A 204 -13.80 15.67 -9.85
CA LEU A 204 -13.46 15.33 -8.45
C LEU A 204 -12.09 15.85 -8.01
N LEU A 205 -11.30 16.46 -8.91
CA LEU A 205 -9.93 16.92 -8.61
C LEU A 205 -9.88 18.07 -7.59
N ASP A 206 -10.99 18.80 -7.42
CA ASP A 206 -11.15 19.90 -6.46
C ASP A 206 -12.28 19.61 -5.44
N HIS A 207 -12.56 18.33 -5.19
CA HIS A 207 -13.58 17.92 -4.22
C HIS A 207 -13.22 18.38 -2.78
N GLN A 208 -14.23 18.66 -1.95
CA GLN A 208 -13.98 19.16 -0.59
C GLN A 208 -13.31 18.12 0.30
N ASP A 209 -13.66 16.84 0.13
CA ASP A 209 -13.03 15.73 0.84
C ASP A 209 -11.62 15.45 0.26
N PRO A 210 -10.54 15.56 1.08
CA PRO A 210 -9.16 15.35 0.63
C PRO A 210 -8.87 13.92 0.17
N ARG A 211 -9.56 12.90 0.72
CA ARG A 211 -9.40 11.50 0.31
C ARG A 211 -9.95 11.30 -1.09
N VAL A 212 -11.14 11.86 -1.38
CA VAL A 212 -11.75 11.82 -2.72
C VAL A 212 -10.86 12.53 -3.73
N ARG A 213 -10.35 13.74 -3.41
CA ARG A 213 -9.40 14.45 -4.30
C ARG A 213 -8.19 13.58 -4.59
N ALA A 214 -7.59 12.98 -3.57
CA ALA A 214 -6.36 12.23 -3.72
C ALA A 214 -6.54 10.98 -4.61
N GLU A 215 -7.66 10.26 -4.45
CA GLU A 215 -7.99 9.13 -5.33
C GLU A 215 -8.27 9.59 -6.77
N ALA A 216 -8.96 10.73 -6.93
CA ALA A 216 -9.23 11.29 -8.25
C ALA A 216 -7.95 11.73 -8.96
N ILE A 217 -7.02 12.38 -8.25
CA ILE A 217 -5.73 12.80 -8.78
C ILE A 217 -4.92 11.57 -9.20
N GLU A 218 -4.74 10.58 -8.34
CA GLU A 218 -3.91 9.42 -8.66
C GLU A 218 -4.45 8.62 -9.86
N SER A 219 -5.76 8.34 -9.88
CA SER A 219 -6.40 7.70 -11.04
C SER A 219 -6.30 8.57 -12.29
N GLY A 220 -6.38 9.90 -12.15
CA GLY A 220 -6.18 10.86 -13.23
C GLY A 220 -4.75 10.84 -13.77
N LEU A 221 -3.73 10.74 -12.91
CA LEU A 221 -2.32 10.60 -13.27
C LEU A 221 -2.08 9.30 -14.05
N ILE A 222 -2.62 8.17 -13.56
CA ILE A 222 -2.54 6.87 -14.23
C ILE A 222 -3.16 6.96 -15.63
N ARG A 223 -4.27 7.70 -15.77
CA ARG A 223 -4.96 7.96 -17.04
C ARG A 223 -4.38 9.11 -17.87
N GLN A 224 -3.25 9.67 -17.46
CA GLN A 224 -2.54 10.76 -18.14
C GLN A 224 -3.35 12.07 -18.31
N GLN A 225 -4.22 12.39 -17.35
CA GLN A 225 -4.97 13.64 -17.37
C GLN A 225 -4.10 14.83 -16.96
N ARG A 226 -4.00 15.85 -17.83
CA ARG A 226 -3.22 17.07 -17.53
C ARG A 226 -3.76 17.85 -16.34
N SER A 227 -5.08 17.87 -16.16
CA SER A 227 -5.74 18.50 -15.00
C SER A 227 -5.33 17.82 -13.70
N ALA A 228 -5.21 16.49 -13.68
CA ALA A 228 -4.74 15.74 -12.52
C ALA A 228 -3.27 16.06 -12.19
N TRP A 229 -2.43 16.25 -13.20
CA TRP A 229 -1.04 16.68 -12.98
C TRP A 229 -0.94 18.09 -12.39
N ALA A 230 -1.75 19.03 -12.87
CA ALA A 230 -1.83 20.37 -12.27
C ALA A 230 -2.32 20.31 -10.81
N ALA A 231 -3.35 19.51 -10.55
CA ALA A 231 -3.88 19.31 -9.20
C ALA A 231 -2.86 18.64 -8.25
N ALA A 232 -2.08 17.66 -8.74
CA ALA A 232 -1.00 17.02 -7.97
C ALA A 232 0.06 18.03 -7.54
N GLN A 233 0.49 18.92 -8.46
CA GLN A 233 1.47 19.97 -8.15
C GLN A 233 0.92 21.00 -7.15
N ALA A 234 -0.32 21.44 -7.34
CA ALA A 234 -0.98 22.36 -6.40
C ALA A 234 -1.11 21.72 -5.01
N MET A 235 -1.51 20.45 -4.93
CA MET A 235 -1.61 19.73 -3.67
C MET A 235 -0.25 19.56 -2.99
N ALA A 236 0.83 19.35 -3.75
CA ALA A 236 2.18 19.17 -3.21
C ALA A 236 2.81 20.48 -2.71
N PHE A 237 2.57 21.60 -3.39
CA PHE A 237 3.33 22.84 -3.14
C PHE A 237 2.53 24.03 -2.63
N GLU A 238 1.21 24.04 -2.82
CA GLU A 238 0.35 25.19 -2.49
C GLU A 238 -0.61 24.85 -1.34
N GLN A 239 -1.11 23.62 -1.33
CA GLN A 239 -1.96 23.11 -0.25
C GLN A 239 -1.09 22.53 0.85
N HIS A 240 -1.42 22.84 2.11
CA HIS A 240 -0.62 22.49 3.29
C HIS A 240 -1.37 21.50 4.19
N ASP A 241 -2.12 20.55 3.60
CA ASP A 241 -2.86 19.53 4.34
C ASP A 241 -1.93 18.36 4.73
N PRO A 242 -1.59 18.19 6.01
CA PRO A 242 -0.68 17.13 6.44
C PRO A 242 -1.17 15.73 6.08
N SER A 243 -2.48 15.50 6.00
CA SER A 243 -3.07 14.18 5.74
C SER A 243 -2.81 13.66 4.32
N THR A 244 -2.52 14.56 3.36
CA THR A 244 -2.32 14.21 1.94
C THR A 244 -0.97 14.65 1.39
N ARG A 245 -0.21 15.46 2.14
CA ARG A 245 1.08 16.03 1.72
C ARG A 245 2.10 14.97 1.30
N ARG A 246 2.33 13.93 2.11
CA ARG A 246 3.27 12.84 1.77
C ARG A 246 2.93 12.21 0.42
N ARG A 247 1.63 11.93 0.19
CA ARG A 247 1.14 11.33 -1.06
C ARG A 247 1.34 12.28 -2.25
N ALA A 248 1.03 13.56 -2.08
CA ALA A 248 1.18 14.57 -3.13
C ALA A 248 2.66 14.79 -3.53
N LEU A 249 3.55 14.90 -2.54
CA LEU A 249 4.99 14.97 -2.77
C LEU A 249 5.51 13.69 -3.44
N THR A 250 4.98 12.52 -3.09
CA THR A 250 5.33 11.25 -3.75
C THR A 250 4.98 11.27 -5.24
N TRP A 251 3.82 11.79 -5.64
CA TRP A 251 3.46 11.91 -7.07
C TRP A 251 4.46 12.79 -7.82
N VAL A 252 4.79 13.96 -7.27
CA VAL A 252 5.73 14.89 -7.90
C VAL A 252 7.14 14.29 -7.96
N ALA A 253 7.60 13.60 -6.92
CA ALA A 253 8.90 12.95 -6.90
C ALA A 253 9.02 11.79 -7.89
N ALA A 254 7.96 11.00 -8.08
CA ALA A 254 7.98 9.85 -8.99
C ALA A 254 7.91 10.27 -10.48
N ILE A 255 7.10 11.30 -10.78
CA ILE A 255 6.69 11.63 -12.15
C ILE A 255 7.37 12.91 -12.67
N GLY A 256 7.81 13.78 -11.76
CA GLY A 256 8.32 15.11 -12.05
C GLY A 256 9.56 15.13 -12.94
N ASP A 257 9.79 16.29 -13.53
CA ASP A 257 10.99 16.60 -14.29
C ASP A 257 12.09 17.16 -13.38
N ILE A 258 13.16 17.66 -14.00
CA ILE A 258 14.29 18.23 -13.24
C ILE A 258 13.92 19.49 -12.47
N GLU A 259 13.10 20.36 -13.04
CA GLU A 259 12.71 21.62 -12.40
C GLU A 259 11.85 21.37 -11.16
N LEU A 260 10.90 20.42 -11.26
CA LEU A 260 10.09 20.03 -10.11
C LEU A 260 10.90 19.31 -9.03
N HIS A 261 11.87 18.47 -9.42
CA HIS A 261 12.74 17.83 -8.45
C HIS A 261 13.65 18.87 -7.76
N GLU A 262 14.18 19.85 -8.48
CA GLU A 262 14.95 20.96 -7.90
C GLU A 262 14.10 21.79 -6.94
N ARG A 263 12.83 22.08 -7.29
CA ARG A 263 11.88 22.75 -6.39
C ARG A 263 11.64 21.95 -5.10
N LEU A 264 11.49 20.62 -5.21
CA LEU A 264 11.33 19.73 -4.07
C LEU A 264 12.56 19.74 -3.16
N LEU A 265 13.77 19.66 -3.73
CA LEU A 265 15.02 19.68 -2.98
C LEU A 265 15.30 21.05 -2.35
N ALA A 266 14.94 22.15 -3.03
CA ALA A 266 15.04 23.49 -2.46
C ALA A 266 14.12 23.64 -1.24
N ARG A 267 12.90 23.08 -1.30
CA ARG A 267 11.97 23.05 -0.17
C ARG A 267 12.53 22.20 0.97
N LEU A 268 13.09 21.03 0.69
CA LEU A 268 13.77 20.18 1.68
C LEU A 268 14.87 20.95 2.42
N GLY A 269 15.77 21.63 1.70
CA GLY A 269 16.86 22.38 2.31
C GLY A 269 16.45 23.63 3.10
N ALA A 270 15.23 24.13 2.91
CA ALA A 270 14.69 25.29 3.62
C ALA A 270 13.64 24.92 4.69
N CYS A 271 13.29 23.63 4.84
CA CYS A 271 12.21 23.19 5.70
C CYS A 271 12.61 23.26 7.18
N GLY A 272 11.80 23.97 7.97
CA GLY A 272 11.94 24.03 9.43
C GLY A 272 10.89 23.23 10.22
N ASP A 273 9.86 22.70 9.55
CA ASP A 273 8.81 21.90 10.17
C ASP A 273 9.19 20.41 10.13
N ALA A 274 9.15 19.72 11.27
CA ALA A 274 9.62 18.34 11.38
C ALA A 274 8.74 17.33 10.62
N LEU A 275 7.42 17.52 10.63
CA LEU A 275 6.49 16.64 9.92
C LEU A 275 6.63 16.81 8.41
N GLU A 276 6.75 18.05 7.95
CA GLU A 276 7.00 18.33 6.54
C GLU A 276 8.37 17.82 6.08
N LEU A 277 9.39 17.97 6.92
CA LEU A 277 10.73 17.49 6.64
C LEU A 277 10.74 15.96 6.48
N ALA A 278 9.99 15.23 7.30
CA ALA A 278 9.81 13.78 7.11
C ALA A 278 9.17 13.46 5.75
N ASP A 279 8.11 14.16 5.35
CA ASP A 279 7.46 13.94 4.05
C ASP A 279 8.38 14.29 2.86
N LEU A 280 9.21 15.32 3.01
CA LEU A 280 10.18 15.75 2.00
C LEU A 280 11.37 14.79 1.89
N LEU A 281 11.85 14.24 3.00
CA LEU A 281 12.88 13.19 3.00
C LEU A 281 12.34 11.92 2.33
N TRP A 282 11.10 11.51 2.65
CA TRP A 282 10.45 10.42 1.93
C TRP A 282 10.37 10.70 0.41
N ALA A 283 9.88 11.88 0.02
CA ALA A 283 9.77 12.20 -1.40
C ALA A 283 11.14 12.32 -2.09
N ALA A 284 12.18 12.76 -1.38
CA ALA A 284 13.55 12.77 -1.87
C ALA A 284 14.10 11.37 -2.16
N SER A 285 13.73 10.35 -1.36
CA SER A 285 14.10 8.95 -1.63
C SER A 285 13.50 8.45 -2.95
N VAL A 286 12.28 8.87 -3.28
CA VAL A 286 11.55 8.52 -4.52
C VAL A 286 12.07 9.30 -5.74
N CYS A 287 12.50 10.56 -5.56
CA CYS A 287 12.92 11.40 -6.68
C CYS A 287 14.23 10.92 -7.32
N GLY A 288 15.09 10.25 -6.56
CA GLY A 288 16.30 9.61 -7.09
C GLY A 288 17.44 10.58 -7.43
N ARG A 289 17.38 11.85 -7.03
CA ARG A 289 18.40 12.85 -7.38
C ARG A 289 19.62 12.74 -6.46
N PRO A 290 20.84 12.60 -6.98
CA PRO A 290 22.05 12.55 -6.13
C PRO A 290 22.21 13.73 -5.16
N ALA A 291 21.76 14.93 -5.55
CA ALA A 291 21.78 16.11 -4.68
C ALA A 291 20.93 15.96 -3.41
N ALA A 292 19.95 15.05 -3.41
CA ALA A 292 19.14 14.77 -2.23
C ALA A 292 19.94 14.07 -1.13
N VAL A 293 20.96 13.29 -1.50
CA VAL A 293 21.88 12.66 -0.55
C VAL A 293 22.63 13.73 0.24
N ASP A 294 23.14 14.75 -0.44
CA ASP A 294 23.86 15.87 0.20
C ASP A 294 22.97 16.59 1.24
N LEU A 295 21.68 16.76 0.95
CA LEU A 295 20.72 17.36 1.88
C LEU A 295 20.38 16.43 3.04
N ALA A 296 20.19 15.13 2.78
CA ALA A 296 19.88 14.14 3.81
C ALA A 296 21.00 14.00 4.85
N LEU A 297 22.27 14.16 4.46
CA LEU A 297 23.41 14.11 5.38
C LEU A 297 23.27 15.05 6.58
N ALA A 298 22.64 16.22 6.40
CA ALA A 298 22.43 17.19 7.47
C ALA A 298 21.52 16.69 8.60
N HIS A 299 20.75 15.62 8.35
CA HIS A 299 19.73 15.10 9.24
C HIS A 299 20.08 13.74 9.87
N LEU A 300 21.21 13.12 9.49
CA LEU A 300 21.59 11.78 9.98
C LEU A 300 21.72 11.70 11.50
N GLY A 301 22.12 12.79 12.17
CA GLY A 301 22.27 12.83 13.63
C GLY A 301 20.97 13.03 14.40
N ASP A 302 19.84 13.24 13.73
CA ASP A 302 18.54 13.39 14.37
C ASP A 302 17.95 12.03 14.76
N ALA A 303 17.49 11.87 16.00
CA ALA A 303 16.98 10.59 16.48
C ALA A 303 15.69 10.12 15.80
N LYS A 304 14.86 11.04 15.29
CA LYS A 304 13.58 10.74 14.62
C LYS A 304 13.74 10.75 13.10
N LEU A 305 14.44 11.75 12.56
CA LEU A 305 14.59 11.96 11.11
C LEU A 305 15.81 11.27 10.52
N GLY A 306 16.79 10.90 11.34
CA GLY A 306 18.02 10.21 10.92
C GLY A 306 17.74 8.93 10.14
N PRO A 307 16.90 8.00 10.62
CA PRO A 307 16.55 6.78 9.89
C PRO A 307 15.99 7.06 8.49
N LEU A 308 15.13 8.07 8.35
CA LEU A 308 14.55 8.46 7.06
C LEU A 308 15.59 9.15 6.15
N ALA A 309 16.51 9.93 6.70
CA ALA A 309 17.65 10.44 5.95
C ALA A 309 18.58 9.31 5.47
N GLY A 310 18.79 8.29 6.29
CA GLY A 310 19.47 7.04 5.89
C GLY A 310 18.76 6.35 4.74
N GLU A 311 17.43 6.27 4.77
CA GLU A 311 16.62 5.71 3.68
C GLU A 311 16.79 6.48 2.36
N VAL A 312 16.94 7.81 2.38
CA VAL A 312 17.27 8.59 1.16
C VAL A 312 18.57 8.10 0.55
N ILE A 313 19.59 7.86 1.37
CA ILE A 313 20.89 7.35 0.93
C ILE A 313 20.74 5.95 0.33
N CYS A 314 20.08 5.03 1.03
CA CYS A 314 19.82 3.66 0.56
C CYS A 314 19.05 3.65 -0.76
N ALA A 315 17.94 4.39 -0.85
CA ALA A 315 17.07 4.43 -2.01
C ALA A 315 17.78 4.93 -3.28
N ILE A 316 18.64 5.94 -3.14
CA ILE A 316 19.34 6.58 -4.27
C ILE A 316 20.58 5.78 -4.65
N THR A 317 21.37 5.37 -3.66
CA THR A 317 22.73 4.85 -3.89
C THR A 317 22.79 3.32 -3.94
N GLY A 318 21.73 2.63 -3.53
CA GLY A 318 21.70 1.17 -3.45
C GLY A 318 22.47 0.63 -2.25
N LEU A 319 22.86 1.48 -1.30
CA LEU A 319 23.45 1.04 -0.05
C LEU A 319 22.48 0.13 0.71
N THR A 320 22.99 -0.97 1.27
CA THR A 320 22.22 -1.94 2.04
C THR A 320 22.56 -1.86 3.53
N GLY A 321 21.68 -2.43 4.36
CA GLY A 321 21.89 -2.58 5.80
C GLY A 321 23.06 -3.50 6.19
N GLU A 322 23.70 -4.17 5.22
CA GLU A 322 24.71 -5.21 5.49
C GLU A 322 26.08 -4.65 5.88
N GLU A 323 26.37 -3.40 5.53
CA GLU A 323 27.60 -2.71 5.94
C GLU A 323 27.48 -2.21 7.39
N GLU A 324 27.61 -3.11 8.36
CA GLU A 324 27.40 -2.83 9.80
C GLU A 324 28.08 -1.54 10.31
N GLN A 325 29.26 -1.18 9.78
CA GLN A 325 29.96 0.05 10.17
C GLN A 325 29.23 1.37 9.81
N LEU A 326 28.21 1.33 8.95
CA LEU A 326 27.43 2.49 8.52
C LEU A 326 26.16 2.68 9.34
N TRP A 327 25.87 1.73 10.22
CA TRP A 327 24.66 1.64 11.02
C TRP A 327 25.04 1.54 12.49
N GLN A 328 24.14 1.95 13.37
CA GLN A 328 24.35 1.87 14.80
C GLN A 328 23.11 1.34 15.51
N ASP A 329 23.28 0.88 16.73
CA ASP A 329 22.14 0.52 17.56
C ASP A 329 21.29 1.76 17.84
N ARG A 330 19.97 1.58 17.84
CA ARG A 330 19.06 2.62 18.30
C ARG A 330 19.41 2.93 19.77
N PRO A 331 19.59 4.21 20.15
CA PRO A 331 19.85 4.54 21.54
C PRO A 331 18.73 3.97 22.41
N LEU A 332 19.07 3.12 23.37
CA LEU A 332 18.13 2.72 24.41
C LEU A 332 17.67 4.00 25.10
N ALA A 333 16.36 4.20 25.22
CA ALA A 333 15.85 5.28 26.07
C ALA A 333 16.50 5.11 27.45
N GLU A 334 17.10 6.18 27.99
CA GLU A 334 17.71 6.13 29.33
C GLU A 334 16.72 5.49 30.30
N ASP A 335 17.18 4.51 31.08
CA ASP A 335 16.41 3.76 32.08
C ASP A 335 15.61 4.69 32.99
N GLY A 336 14.40 4.99 32.56
CA GLY A 336 13.50 5.91 33.21
C GLY A 336 12.21 5.88 32.43
N LEU A 337 11.21 5.19 32.98
CA LEU A 337 9.83 5.49 32.61
C LEU A 337 9.71 7.03 32.64
N PRO A 338 9.19 7.66 31.58
CA PRO A 338 8.90 9.09 31.64
C PRO A 338 8.14 9.35 32.95
N PRO A 339 8.39 10.47 33.65
CA PRO A 339 7.57 10.83 34.80
C PRO A 339 6.10 10.66 34.41
N LEU A 340 5.28 9.97 35.21
CA LEU A 340 3.86 9.69 34.90
C LEU A 340 3.02 10.93 34.50
N ALA A 341 3.54 12.13 34.72
CA ALA A 341 2.96 13.41 34.30
C ALA A 341 3.29 13.84 32.85
N LEU A 342 4.18 13.10 32.17
CA LEU A 342 4.57 13.23 30.76
C LEU A 342 4.15 12.00 29.94
N ASP A 343 3.47 11.03 30.55
CA ASP A 343 2.81 9.94 29.83
C ASP A 343 1.68 10.56 29.00
N ASP A 344 1.93 10.67 27.70
CA ASP A 344 0.86 10.85 26.73
C ASP A 344 0.15 9.50 26.61
N LEU A 345 -0.88 9.30 27.44
CA LEU A 345 -1.70 8.08 27.44
C LEU A 345 -2.46 7.90 26.11
N ASP A 346 -2.49 8.94 25.27
CA ASP A 346 -3.07 8.92 23.93
C ASP A 346 -2.00 8.73 22.83
N ALA A 347 -0.73 8.51 23.19
CA ALA A 347 0.32 8.23 22.22
C ALA A 347 0.04 6.91 21.49
N ASP A 348 0.06 6.96 20.17
CA ASP A 348 0.00 5.77 19.33
C ASP A 348 1.27 4.94 19.55
N LEU A 349 1.11 3.78 20.19
CA LEU A 349 2.18 2.84 20.50
C LEU A 349 2.43 1.85 19.35
N THR A 350 1.72 1.97 18.24
CA THR A 350 1.98 1.16 17.05
C THR A 350 3.29 1.59 16.41
N LEU A 351 4.15 0.61 16.08
CA LEU A 351 5.40 0.88 15.39
C LEU A 351 5.09 1.25 13.95
N SER A 352 5.49 2.45 13.52
CA SER A 352 5.34 2.84 12.13
C SER A 352 6.42 2.15 11.28
N SER A 353 6.17 2.04 9.97
CA SER A 353 7.18 1.57 9.02
C SER A 353 8.47 2.43 9.00
N ASP A 354 8.37 3.72 9.39
CA ASP A 354 9.53 4.61 9.54
C ASP A 354 10.38 4.21 10.77
N ASP A 355 9.77 3.63 11.82
CA ASP A 355 10.46 3.19 13.04
C ASP A 355 11.30 1.93 12.83
N LEU A 356 10.99 1.15 11.80
CA LEU A 356 11.73 -0.05 11.40
C LEU A 356 13.02 0.27 10.63
N LEU A 357 13.24 1.53 10.24
CA LEU A 357 14.43 1.93 9.51
C LEU A 357 15.69 1.82 10.41
N PRO A 358 16.82 1.38 9.85
CA PRO A 358 18.07 1.28 10.61
C PRO A 358 18.55 2.68 11.02
N MET A 359 19.18 2.76 12.20
CA MET A 359 19.74 4.01 12.67
C MET A 359 21.09 4.26 11.97
N PRO A 360 21.25 5.39 11.24
CA PRO A 360 22.51 5.70 10.56
C PRO A 360 23.64 6.02 11.55
N GLU A 361 24.88 5.67 11.19
CA GLU A 361 26.09 6.25 11.80
C GLU A 361 26.50 7.50 10.99
N PRO A 362 26.30 8.73 11.52
CA PRO A 362 26.38 9.93 10.70
C PRO A 362 27.77 10.19 10.08
N VAL A 363 28.83 9.90 10.83
CA VAL A 363 30.20 10.21 10.40
C VAL A 363 30.65 9.25 9.31
N ALA A 364 30.39 7.95 9.49
CA ALA A 364 30.75 6.89 8.57
C ALA A 364 29.97 7.03 7.26
N LEU A 365 28.67 7.33 7.30
CA LEU A 365 27.88 7.56 6.09
C LEU A 365 28.34 8.81 5.32
N ALA A 366 28.68 9.90 6.00
CA ALA A 366 29.22 11.10 5.35
C ALA A 366 30.57 10.82 4.66
N GLN A 367 31.44 10.04 5.31
CA GLN A 367 32.73 9.62 4.73
C GLN A 367 32.54 8.69 3.53
N TRP A 368 31.65 7.71 3.67
CA TRP A 368 31.27 6.78 2.61
C TRP A 368 30.75 7.53 1.37
N TRP A 369 29.86 8.53 1.58
CA TRP A 369 29.31 9.33 0.49
C TRP A 369 30.40 10.13 -0.23
N THR A 370 31.30 10.76 0.53
CA THR A 370 32.41 11.54 -0.04
C THR A 370 33.26 10.71 -1.01
N GLN A 371 33.46 9.42 -0.72
CA GLN A 371 34.25 8.51 -1.55
C GLN A 371 33.52 8.07 -2.83
N ARG A 372 32.20 7.93 -2.80
CA ARG A 372 31.39 7.40 -3.91
C ARG A 372 30.65 8.46 -4.74
N ARG A 373 30.57 9.68 -4.24
CA ARG A 373 29.79 10.78 -4.85
C ARG A 373 30.15 11.02 -6.31
N ALA A 374 31.43 11.09 -6.64
CA ALA A 374 31.87 11.43 -7.99
C ALA A 374 31.35 10.44 -9.05
N ASP A 375 31.33 9.15 -8.73
CA ASP A 375 30.87 8.09 -9.64
C ASP A 375 29.35 8.15 -9.83
N LEU A 376 28.61 8.40 -8.75
CA LEU A 376 27.15 8.43 -8.72
C LEU A 376 26.55 9.71 -9.33
N LEU A 377 27.28 10.83 -9.30
CA LEU A 377 26.86 12.10 -9.92
C LEU A 377 26.79 12.05 -11.46
N SER A 378 27.31 10.98 -12.09
CA SER A 378 27.28 10.82 -13.54
C SER A 378 25.85 10.60 -14.10
N ALA A 379 24.91 10.17 -13.27
CA ALA A 379 23.51 9.97 -13.65
C ALA A 379 22.61 11.10 -13.11
N PRO A 380 21.70 11.65 -13.94
CA PRO A 380 20.81 12.72 -13.49
C PRO A 380 19.77 12.23 -12.46
N ARG A 381 19.41 10.94 -12.51
CA ARG A 381 18.48 10.27 -11.61
C ARG A 381 18.95 8.83 -11.42
N LEU A 382 19.03 8.40 -10.17
CA LEU A 382 19.38 7.05 -9.75
C LEU A 382 18.19 6.38 -9.10
N LEU A 383 18.22 5.05 -9.11
CA LEU A 383 17.34 4.19 -8.35
C LEU A 383 18.20 3.00 -7.90
N ALA A 384 18.41 2.86 -6.60
CA ALA A 384 19.26 1.84 -5.98
C ALA A 384 20.67 1.74 -6.61
N GLY A 385 21.34 2.89 -6.77
CA GLY A 385 22.72 2.95 -7.25
C GLY A 385 22.91 2.82 -8.76
N GLN A 386 21.82 2.58 -9.50
CA GLN A 386 21.84 2.47 -10.95
C GLN A 386 21.07 3.64 -11.59
N PRO A 387 21.46 4.09 -12.80
CA PRO A 387 20.67 5.06 -13.54
C PRO A 387 19.21 4.65 -13.65
N TRP A 388 18.31 5.62 -13.48
CA TRP A 388 16.89 5.36 -13.62
C TRP A 388 16.58 4.89 -15.06
N SER A 389 15.85 3.78 -15.15
CA SER A 389 15.42 3.18 -16.41
C SER A 389 14.22 2.26 -16.16
N SER A 390 13.45 1.95 -17.21
CA SER A 390 12.33 1.00 -17.11
C SER A 390 12.75 -0.37 -16.60
N SER A 391 13.92 -0.87 -17.03
CA SER A 391 14.45 -2.16 -16.59
C SER A 391 14.82 -2.13 -15.11
N ASN A 392 15.51 -1.07 -14.66
CA ASN A 392 15.87 -0.91 -13.25
C ASN A 392 14.62 -0.73 -12.36
N LEU A 393 13.60 0.00 -12.81
CA LEU A 393 12.32 0.13 -12.10
C LEU A 393 11.68 -1.25 -11.88
N LEU A 394 11.60 -2.08 -12.92
CA LEU A 394 11.04 -3.43 -12.82
C LEU A 394 11.90 -4.37 -11.96
N GLU A 395 13.22 -4.21 -12.00
CA GLU A 395 14.13 -4.97 -11.13
C GLU A 395 13.90 -4.64 -9.66
N GLN A 396 13.79 -3.35 -9.31
CA GLN A 396 13.49 -2.93 -7.94
C GLN A 396 12.11 -3.36 -7.46
N LEU A 397 11.10 -3.38 -8.33
CA LEU A 397 9.79 -3.94 -7.99
C LEU A 397 9.83 -5.45 -7.71
N ARG A 398 10.81 -6.18 -8.25
CA ARG A 398 10.96 -7.64 -8.04
C ARG A 398 11.80 -7.98 -6.82
N HIS A 399 12.88 -7.22 -6.61
CA HIS A 399 13.96 -7.61 -5.70
C HIS A 399 14.32 -6.54 -4.68
N GLY A 400 13.83 -5.31 -4.85
CA GLY A 400 14.08 -4.22 -3.92
C GLY A 400 13.23 -4.31 -2.65
N PRO A 401 13.55 -3.46 -1.65
CA PRO A 401 12.76 -3.32 -0.43
C PRO A 401 11.28 -2.95 -0.66
N LEU A 402 10.39 -3.62 0.07
CA LEU A 402 8.94 -3.49 -0.09
C LEU A 402 8.41 -2.12 0.30
N ARG A 403 9.03 -1.48 1.29
CA ARG A 403 8.81 -0.08 1.65
C ARG A 403 8.65 0.87 0.45
N ARG A 404 9.49 0.71 -0.57
CA ARG A 404 9.50 1.59 -1.76
C ARG A 404 8.57 1.10 -2.87
N ASN A 405 8.12 -0.15 -2.79
CA ASN A 405 7.38 -0.85 -3.83
C ASN A 405 6.12 -0.09 -4.24
N HIS A 406 5.39 0.50 -3.29
CA HIS A 406 4.17 1.28 -3.55
C HIS A 406 4.43 2.52 -4.43
N ALA A 407 5.47 3.30 -4.13
CA ALA A 407 5.83 4.47 -4.93
C ALA A 407 6.33 4.07 -6.33
N LEU A 408 7.12 3.00 -6.42
CA LEU A 408 7.61 2.46 -7.69
C LEU A 408 6.46 1.87 -8.54
N GLY A 409 5.49 1.21 -7.92
CA GLY A 409 4.31 0.63 -8.58
C GLY A 409 3.40 1.72 -9.15
N LEU A 410 3.23 2.81 -8.40
CA LEU A 410 2.58 4.03 -8.89
C LEU A 410 3.35 4.65 -10.06
N GLU A 411 4.68 4.78 -9.96
CA GLU A 411 5.50 5.33 -11.06
C GLU A 411 5.34 4.50 -12.33
N LEU A 412 5.37 3.17 -12.21
CA LEU A 412 5.10 2.24 -13.31
C LEU A 412 3.70 2.44 -13.90
N ALA A 413 2.66 2.52 -13.06
CA ALA A 413 1.29 2.72 -13.48
C ALA A 413 1.10 4.03 -14.25
N VAL A 414 1.67 5.14 -13.76
CA VAL A 414 1.57 6.43 -14.44
C VAL A 414 2.37 6.42 -15.74
N ARG A 415 3.64 6.02 -15.71
CA ARG A 415 4.49 6.07 -16.91
C ARG A 415 4.03 5.12 -18.01
N SER A 416 3.31 4.06 -17.67
CA SER A 416 2.69 3.14 -18.63
C SER A 416 1.28 3.57 -19.08
N ALA A 417 0.79 4.75 -18.67
CA ALA A 417 -0.59 5.19 -18.91
C ALA A 417 -1.64 4.14 -18.47
N GLY A 418 -1.38 3.48 -17.34
CA GLY A 418 -2.21 2.43 -16.76
C GLY A 418 -2.15 1.09 -17.49
N LEU A 419 -1.24 0.89 -18.45
CA LEU A 419 -1.05 -0.40 -19.13
C LEU A 419 -0.37 -1.46 -18.25
N ALA A 420 0.52 -1.04 -17.35
CA ALA A 420 1.12 -1.90 -16.34
C ALA A 420 0.77 -1.38 -14.95
N GLN A 421 -0.11 -2.10 -14.27
CA GLN A 421 -0.49 -1.82 -12.89
C GLN A 421 -0.21 -3.06 -12.06
N VAL A 422 0.70 -2.92 -11.09
CA VAL A 422 1.00 -3.95 -10.10
C VAL A 422 0.32 -3.51 -8.82
N ASN A 423 -0.68 -4.26 -8.36
CA ASN A 423 -1.20 -4.03 -7.02
C ASN A 423 -0.10 -4.48 -6.04
N THR A 424 0.58 -3.55 -5.42
CA THR A 424 1.68 -3.83 -4.49
C THR A 424 1.22 -4.26 -3.10
N ARG A 425 -0.10 -4.30 -2.85
CA ARG A 425 -0.74 -4.66 -1.57
C ARG A 425 -1.54 -5.97 -1.65
N THR A 426 -1.26 -6.80 -2.64
CA THR A 426 -1.82 -8.15 -2.77
C THR A 426 -0.71 -9.20 -2.65
N TRP A 427 -1.10 -10.48 -2.71
CA TRP A 427 -0.18 -11.62 -2.66
C TRP A 427 0.97 -11.51 -3.65
N VAL A 428 2.18 -11.92 -3.21
CA VAL A 428 3.40 -11.91 -4.02
C VAL A 428 3.19 -12.65 -5.34
N ALA A 429 2.49 -13.78 -5.34
CA ALA A 429 2.20 -14.53 -6.57
C ALA A 429 1.43 -13.71 -7.63
N GLN A 430 0.53 -12.81 -7.19
CA GLN A 430 -0.19 -11.90 -8.08
C GLN A 430 0.70 -10.75 -8.55
N GLN A 431 1.53 -10.20 -7.66
CA GLN A 431 2.51 -9.16 -8.01
C GLN A 431 3.50 -9.67 -9.06
N VAL A 432 4.10 -10.84 -8.84
CA VAL A 432 5.03 -11.50 -9.76
C VAL A 432 4.38 -11.77 -11.11
N ARG A 433 3.12 -12.21 -11.13
CA ARG A 433 2.36 -12.41 -12.37
C ARG A 433 2.18 -11.10 -13.14
N ALA A 434 1.80 -10.01 -12.47
CA ALA A 434 1.63 -8.70 -13.09
C ALA A 434 2.97 -8.15 -13.62
N LEU A 435 4.05 -8.32 -12.86
CA LEU A 435 5.42 -7.95 -13.26
C LEU A 435 5.95 -8.81 -14.42
N GLY A 436 5.54 -10.08 -14.52
CA GLY A 436 5.89 -10.96 -15.62
C GLY A 436 5.16 -10.62 -16.93
N ALA A 437 3.93 -10.10 -16.83
CA ALA A 437 3.19 -9.55 -17.96
C ALA A 437 3.74 -8.19 -18.45
N THR A 438 4.55 -7.54 -17.62
CA THR A 438 5.15 -6.23 -17.85
C THR A 438 6.60 -6.39 -18.31
N SER A 439 6.85 -6.46 -19.62
CA SER A 439 8.22 -6.44 -20.18
C SER A 439 8.63 -5.03 -20.62
N SER A 440 9.90 -4.66 -20.40
CA SER A 440 10.48 -3.38 -20.85
C SER A 440 10.35 -3.17 -22.36
N ASP A 441 10.28 -4.26 -23.12
CA ASP A 441 10.17 -4.23 -24.58
C ASP A 441 8.71 -4.00 -25.04
N THR A 442 7.75 -4.20 -24.15
CA THR A 442 6.30 -4.20 -24.46
C THR A 442 5.62 -2.90 -24.07
N ILE A 443 6.20 -2.12 -23.15
CA ILE A 443 5.59 -0.89 -22.63
C ILE A 443 6.57 0.26 -22.73
N THR A 444 6.26 1.22 -23.61
CA THR A 444 6.96 2.49 -23.66
C THR A 444 6.57 3.34 -22.45
N LEU A 445 7.51 3.54 -21.53
CA LEU A 445 7.31 4.45 -20.41
C LEU A 445 7.46 5.90 -20.89
N VAL A 446 6.44 6.71 -20.65
CA VAL A 446 6.49 8.15 -20.95
C VAL A 446 7.49 8.83 -20.01
N ARG A 447 8.28 9.79 -20.54
CA ARG A 447 9.33 10.50 -19.78
C ARG A 447 8.77 11.36 -18.64
N GLY A 448 7.51 11.78 -18.73
CA GLY A 448 6.78 12.50 -17.69
C GLY A 448 5.51 13.13 -18.23
N LEU A 449 4.57 13.47 -17.35
CA LEU A 449 3.38 14.24 -17.71
C LEU A 449 3.75 15.72 -17.87
N GLY A 450 3.71 16.24 -19.09
CA GLY A 450 3.96 17.67 -19.37
C GLY A 450 5.22 17.99 -20.19
N VAL A 451 6.01 16.99 -20.58
CA VAL A 451 7.07 17.19 -21.58
C VAL A 451 6.39 17.35 -22.94
N GLN A 452 6.56 18.51 -23.58
CA GLN A 452 6.17 18.68 -24.97
C GLN A 452 7.05 17.77 -25.83
N ASP A 453 6.45 16.83 -26.56
CA ASP A 453 7.13 16.21 -27.70
C ASP A 453 7.37 17.33 -28.72
N GLY A 454 8.62 17.76 -28.82
CA GLY A 454 9.09 18.71 -29.83
C GLY A 454 9.13 18.10 -31.21
#